data_AF-A0A6P0YW52-F1
#
_entry.id   AF-A0A6P0YW52-F1
#
_cell.length_a   1.000
_cell.length_b   1.000
_cell.length_c   1.000
_cell.angle_alpha   90.00
_cell.angle_beta   90.00
_cell.angle_gamma   90.00
#
_symmetry.space_group_name_H-M   'P 1'
#
loop_
_entity.id
_entity.type
_entity.pdbx_description
1 polymer ?
#
loop_
_entity_poly.entity_id
_entity_poly.type
_entity_poly.pdbx_seq_one_letter_code
_entity_poly.pdbx_strand_id
1 'polypeptide(L)' 'MDNVPFHNSGRIRELIAKAGCELLFLPSYSPDLNPI' A
#
# COMPACT_ATOMS: atom_id res chain seq x y z
N MET A 1 0.31 -0.97 -4.16
CA MET A 1 -0.27 -1.88 -3.16
C MET A 1 -1.78 -1.87 -3.29
N ASP A 2 -2.45 -3.01 -3.08
CA ASP A 2 -3.92 -3.04 -3.05
C ASP A 2 -4.46 -2.16 -1.92
N ASN A 3 -5.48 -1.37 -2.25
CA ASN A 3 -6.14 -0.48 -1.31
C ASN A 3 -7.24 -1.19 -0.53
N VAL A 4 -6.83 -2.12 0.34
CA VAL A 4 -7.70 -2.85 1.26
C VAL A 4 -7.38 -2.47 2.71
N PRO A 5 -8.37 -2.47 3.62
CA PRO A 5 -8.20 -1.92 4.98
C PRO A 5 -7.02 -2.52 5.77
N PHE A 6 -6.71 -3.80 5.58
CA PHE A 6 -5.63 -4.46 6.32
C PHE A 6 -4.21 -4.05 5.86
N HIS A 7 -4.05 -3.49 4.65
CA HIS A 7 -2.78 -2.89 4.23
C HIS A 7 -2.56 -1.48 4.78
N ASN A 8 -3.56 -0.90 5.44
CA ASN A 8 -3.51 0.45 5.99
C ASN A 8 -3.17 0.51 7.48
N SER A 9 -2.65 -0.58 8.06
CA SER A 9 -2.26 -0.58 9.48
C SER A 9 -1.14 0.42 9.78
N GLY A 10 -1.20 1.06 10.95
CA GLY A 10 -0.16 2.00 11.40
C GLY A 10 1.24 1.37 11.42
N ARG A 11 1.32 0.08 11.80
CA ARG A 11 2.58 -0.68 11.80
C ARG A 11 3.22 -0.80 10.42
N ILE A 12 2.43 -1.02 9.36
CA ILE A 12 2.94 -1.07 7.99
C ILE A 12 3.53 0.29 7.60
N ARG A 13 2.83 1.39 7.92
CA ARG A 13 3.30 2.75 7.63
C ARG A 13 4.62 3.07 8.33
N GLU A 14 4.75 2.68 9.61
CA GLU A 14 6.00 2.86 10.37
C GLU A 14 7.18 2.08 9.77
N LEU A 15 6.96 0.82 9.37
CA LEU A 15 8.02 -0.01 8.79
C LEU A 15 8.49 0.55 7.44
N ILE A 16 7.55 1.03 6.61
CA ILE A 16 7.85 1.63 5.32
C ILE A 16 8.62 2.94 5.49
N ALA A 17 8.21 3.79 6.44
CA ALA A 17 8.93 5.02 6.74
C ALA A 17 10.36 4.75 7.26
N LYS A 18 10.54 3.72 8.12
CA LYS A 18 11.88 3.29 8.59
C LYS A 18 12.78 2.79 7.46
N ALA A 19 12.19 2.23 6.40
CA ALA A 19 12.93 1.83 5.21
C ALA A 19 13.24 3.01 4.27
N GLY A 20 12.78 4.23 4.57
CA GLY A 20 12.94 5.40 3.70
C GLY A 20 12.07 5.34 2.44
N CYS A 21 10.99 4.57 2.48
CA CYS A 21 10.08 4.37 1.36
C CYS A 21 8.75 5.10 1.57
N GLU A 22 7.99 5.25 0.49
CA GLU A 22 6.61 5.71 0.50
C GLU A 22 5.67 4.60 0.01
N LEU A 23 4.50 4.50 0.63
CA LEU A 23 3.50 3.51 0.26
C LEU A 23 2.45 4.14 -0.68
N LEU A 24 2.40 3.66 -1.92
CA LEU A 24 1.38 4.04 -2.90
C LEU A 24 0.29 2.95 -3.01
N PHE A 25 -0.96 3.38 -2.90
CA PHE A 25 -2.13 2.53 -3.04
C PHE A 25 -2.74 2.68 -4.43
N LEU A 26 -3.19 1.55 -4.99
CA LEU A 26 -3.99 1.57 -6.22
C LEU A 26 -5.37 2.18 -5.94
N PRO A 27 -6.02 2.83 -6.92
CA PRO A 27 -7.42 3.20 -6.79
C PRO A 27 -8.30 1.95 -6.56
N SER A 28 -9.43 2.13 -5.88
CA SER A 28 -10.35 1.02 -5.60
C SER A 28 -10.79 0.34 -6.89
N TYR A 29 -10.89 -1.00 -6.86
CA TYR A 29 -11.30 -1.82 -8.00
C TYR A 29 -10.51 -1.55 -9.29
N SER A 30 -9.20 -1.33 -9.19
CA SER A 30 -8.31 -1.14 -10.34
C SER A 30 -7.37 -2.35 -10.57
N PRO A 31 -7.92 -3.53 -10.93
CA PRO A 31 -7.10 -4.73 -11.17
C PRO A 31 -6.13 -4.54 -12.34
N ASP A 32 -6.51 -3.73 -13.34
CA ASP A 32 -5.66 -3.42 -14.50
C ASP A 32 -4.36 -2.69 -14.14
N LEU A 33 -4.32 -2.07 -12.96
CA LEU A 33 -3.14 -1.36 -12.44
C LEU A 33 -2.28 -2.23 -11.51
N ASN A 34 -2.60 -3.52 -11.37
CA ASN A 34 -1.83 -4.45 -10.56
C ASN A 34 -0.99 -5.37 -11.49
N PRO A 35 0.30 -5.05 -11.74
CA PRO A 35 1.13 -5.79 -12.69
C PRO A 35 1.68 -7.12 -12.15
N ILE A 36 1.16 -7.59 -11.02
CA ILE A 36 1.76 -8.61 -10.14
C ILE A 36 0.97 -9.92 -10.21
#